data_AF-A0A418NIN9-F1
#
_entry.id   AF-A0A418NIN9-F1
#
_cell.length_a   1.000
_cell.length_b   1.000
_cell.length_c   1.000
_cell.angle_alpha   90.00
_cell.angle_beta   90.00
_cell.angle_gamma   90.00
#
_symmetry.space_group_name_H-M   'P 1'
#
loop_
_entity.id
_entity.type
_entity.pdbx_description
1 polymer ?
#
loop_
_entity_poly.entity_id
_entity_poly.type
_entity_poly.pdbx_seq_one_letter_code
_entity_poly.pdbx_strand_id
1 'polypeptide(L)' 'MSQPFARYLHPFDVAHHSSLEPEVKRAILASWASDRHAVENHPAMRQPPELKAPVSVDDVFAALRSLDGPDSQPTLQ' A
#
# COMPACT_ATOMS: atom_id res chain seq x y z
N MET A 1 23.12 0.93 -1.07
CA MET A 1 22.57 1.63 -2.25
C MET A 1 21.39 0.80 -2.75
N SER A 2 20.16 1.12 -2.36
CA SER A 2 19.01 0.26 -2.70
C SER A 2 17.82 1.11 -3.16
N GLN A 3 17.72 1.22 -4.49
CA GLN A 3 16.60 1.64 -5.34
C GLN A 3 15.73 2.83 -4.90
N PRO A 4 15.84 3.98 -5.59
CA PRO A 4 14.94 5.11 -5.40
C PRO A 4 13.70 4.96 -6.30
N PHE A 5 12.53 5.23 -5.72
CA PHE A 5 11.25 5.48 -6.40
C PHE A 5 10.63 4.33 -7.19
N ALA A 6 10.10 3.33 -6.48
CA ALA A 6 8.93 2.65 -7.01
C ALA A 6 7.76 3.65 -6.97
N ARG A 7 7.59 4.37 -8.09
CA ARG A 7 6.56 5.38 -8.30
C ARG A 7 5.25 4.67 -8.61
N TYR A 8 4.69 4.03 -7.61
CA TYR A 8 3.36 3.46 -7.69
C TYR A 8 2.35 4.61 -7.88
N LEU A 9 1.40 4.41 -8.79
CA LEU A 9 0.38 5.42 -9.08
C LEU A 9 -0.79 5.28 -8.10
N HIS A 10 -1.17 4.03 -7.75
CA HIS A 10 -2.26 3.71 -6.82
C HIS A 10 -1.98 2.49 -5.93
N PRO A 11 -2.68 2.35 -4.78
CA PRO A 11 -2.61 1.16 -3.91
C PRO A 11 -2.97 -0.14 -4.63
N PHE A 12 -3.87 -0.08 -5.62
CA PHE A 12 -4.16 -1.21 -6.47
C PHE A 12 -3.01 -1.60 -7.39
N ASP A 13 -2.16 -0.67 -7.85
CA ASP A 13 -0.97 -1.04 -8.63
C ASP A 13 0.00 -1.87 -7.80
N VAL A 14 0.17 -1.52 -6.51
CA VAL A 14 0.99 -2.30 -5.57
C VAL A 14 0.38 -3.69 -5.37
N ALA A 15 -0.93 -3.77 -5.12
CA ALA A 15 -1.62 -5.05 -4.92
C ALA A 15 -1.51 -5.97 -6.15
N HIS A 16 -1.70 -5.44 -7.36
CA HIS A 16 -1.63 -6.18 -8.61
C HIS A 16 -0.21 -6.39 -9.15
N HIS A 17 0.83 -5.85 -8.49
CA HIS A 17 2.20 -5.90 -9.00
C HIS A 17 2.75 -7.34 -9.02
N SER A 18 2.93 -7.95 -10.18
CA SER A 18 3.36 -9.37 -10.27
C SER A 18 4.77 -9.62 -9.75
N SER A 19 5.65 -8.62 -9.81
CA SER A 19 7.07 -8.75 -9.39
C SER A 19 7.32 -8.52 -7.90
N LEU A 20 6.31 -8.16 -7.11
CA LEU A 20 6.47 -7.92 -5.67
C LEU A 20 5.93 -9.11 -4.88
N GLU A 21 6.67 -9.49 -3.85
CA GLU A 21 6.22 -10.47 -2.88
C GLU A 21 4.97 -9.96 -2.13
N PRO A 22 4.04 -10.85 -1.75
CA PRO A 22 2.83 -10.47 -1.02
C PRO A 22 3.13 -9.75 0.30
N GLU A 23 4.17 -10.16 1.03
CA GLU A 23 4.63 -9.46 2.24
C GLU A 23 5.12 -8.05 1.96
N VAL A 24 5.89 -7.85 0.89
CA VAL A 24 6.41 -6.52 0.50
C VAL A 24 5.26 -5.60 0.11
N LYS A 25 4.29 -6.11 -0.65
CA LYS A 25 3.07 -5.36 -1.00
C LYS A 25 2.29 -4.95 0.24
N ARG A 26 2.11 -5.86 1.21
CA ARG A 26 1.45 -5.56 2.50
C ARG A 26 2.21 -4.49 3.28
N ALA A 27 3.53 -4.58 3.36
CA ALA A 27 4.35 -3.60 4.07
C ALA A 27 4.24 -2.19 3.47
N ILE A 28 4.25 -2.08 2.13
CA ILE A 28 4.06 -0.81 1.42
C ILE A 28 2.66 -0.24 1.70
N LEU A 29 1.61 -1.04 1.51
CA LEU A 29 0.24 -0.59 1.74
C LEU A 29 -0.02 -0.25 3.22
N ALA A 30 0.51 -1.02 4.16
CA ALA A 30 0.41 -0.74 5.60
C ALA A 30 1.15 0.57 5.98
N SER A 31 2.29 0.86 5.35
CA SER A 31 2.98 2.14 5.49
C SER A 31 2.11 3.32 5.03
N TRP A 32 1.32 3.15 3.97
CA TRP A 32 0.39 4.18 3.49
C TRP A 32 -0.84 4.34 4.37
N ALA A 33 -1.33 3.23 4.95
CA ALA A 33 -2.40 3.23 5.96
C ALA A 33 -1.97 3.86 7.29
N SER A 34 -0.67 4.10 7.50
CA SER A 34 -0.15 4.76 8.70
C SER A 34 -0.30 6.28 8.65
N ASP A 35 -0.81 6.89 9.73
CA ASP A 35 -1.14 8.33 9.84
C ASP A 35 0.02 9.29 9.56
N ARG A 36 1.25 8.79 9.51
CA ARG A 36 2.44 9.52 9.03
C ARG A 36 2.26 10.13 7.64
N HIS A 37 1.33 9.62 6.83
CA HIS A 37 1.03 10.12 5.49
C HIS A 37 -0.33 10.82 5.40
N ALA A 38 -1.02 11.05 6.52
CA ALA A 38 -2.29 11.76 6.52
C ALA A 38 -2.10 13.21 6.06
N VAL A 39 -2.96 13.66 5.15
CA VAL A 39 -2.95 15.04 4.66
C VAL A 39 -3.51 15.95 5.75
N GLU A 40 -2.81 17.03 6.05
CA GLU A 40 -3.26 18.05 7.00
C GLU A 40 -4.63 18.60 6.54
N ASN A 41 -5.63 18.57 7.43
CA ASN A 41 -7.06 18.86 7.17
C ASN A 41 -7.89 17.80 6.44
N HIS A 42 -7.30 16.70 5.95
CA HIS A 42 -8.02 15.61 5.29
C HIS A 42 -7.57 14.24 5.81
N PRO A 43 -8.06 13.80 6.99
CA PRO A 43 -7.61 12.55 7.63
C PRO A 43 -7.94 11.29 6.82
N ALA A 44 -8.98 11.36 5.98
CA ALA A 44 -9.36 10.29 5.07
C ALA A 44 -8.41 10.15 3.86
N MET A 45 -7.60 11.17 3.57
CA MET A 45 -6.67 11.18 2.44
C MET A 45 -5.24 10.97 2.94
N ARG A 46 -4.54 10.05 2.28
CA ARG A 46 -3.14 9.74 2.51
C ARG A 46 -2.33 10.17 1.29
N GLN A 47 -1.27 10.94 1.51
CA GLN A 47 -0.34 11.38 0.47
C GLN A 47 1.09 11.01 0.84
N PRO A 48 1.46 9.72 0.73
CA PRO A 48 2.84 9.29 0.81
C PRO A 48 3.69 10.01 -0.25
N PRO A 49 4.96 10.34 0.05
CA PRO A 49 5.87 10.92 -0.93
C PRO A 49 6.15 10.01 -2.14
N GLU A 50 5.83 8.72 -1.99
CA GLU A 50 5.97 7.68 -3.03
C GLU A 50 4.82 7.74 -4.05
N LEU A 51 3.66 8.27 -3.66
CA LEU A 51 2.50 8.40 -4.52
C LEU A 51 2.50 9.73 -5.27
N LYS A 52 2.08 9.70 -6.53
CA LYS A 52 1.87 10.90 -7.35
C LYS A 52 0.57 11.64 -7.02
N ALA A 53 -0.40 10.96 -6.41
CA ALA A 53 -1.70 11.50 -6.07
C ALA A 53 -2.09 11.10 -4.64
N PRO A 54 -2.82 11.95 -3.92
CA PRO A 54 -3.41 11.57 -2.65
C PRO A 54 -4.46 10.48 -2.87
N VAL A 55 -4.43 9.45 -2.03
CA VAL A 55 -5.34 8.30 -2.11
C VAL A 55 -6.16 8.19 -0.84
N SER A 56 -7.36 7.64 -0.93
CA SER A 56 -8.19 7.43 0.27
C SER A 56 -7.60 6.30 1.10
N VAL A 57 -7.63 6.44 2.43
CA VAL A 57 -7.26 5.35 3.34
C VAL A 57 -8.13 4.10 3.09
N ASP A 58 -9.38 4.31 2.67
CA ASP A 58 -10.30 3.24 2.28
C ASP A 58 -9.78 2.45 1.06
N ASP A 59 -9.23 3.13 0.05
CA ASP A 59 -8.59 2.47 -1.11
C ASP A 59 -7.38 1.64 -0.69
N VAL A 60 -6.59 2.13 0.26
CA VAL A 60 -5.44 1.39 0.81
C VAL A 60 -5.92 0.12 1.52
N PHE A 61 -6.97 0.21 2.34
CA PHE A 61 -7.58 -0.95 2.99
C PHE A 61 -8.26 -1.91 2.01
N ALA A 62 -8.88 -1.38 0.95
CA ALA A 62 -9.49 -2.19 -0.11
C ALA A 62 -8.41 -2.97 -0.88
N ALA A 63 -7.29 -2.31 -1.23
CA ALA A 63 -6.15 -2.96 -1.86
C ALA A 63 -5.49 -4.00 -0.94
N LEU A 64 -5.34 -3.69 0.36
CA LEU A 64 -4.88 -4.67 1.36
C LEU A 64 -5.80 -5.87 1.41
N ARG A 65 -7.13 -5.69 1.52
CA ARG A 65 -8.09 -6.80 1.50
C ARG A 65 -8.06 -7.61 0.22
N SER A 66 -7.88 -6.95 -0.93
CA SER A 66 -7.74 -7.63 -2.22
C SER A 66 -6.46 -8.47 -2.30
N LEU A 67 -5.40 -8.03 -1.62
CA LEU A 67 -4.12 -8.75 -1.53
C LEU A 67 -4.18 -9.89 -0.50
N ASP A 68 -4.88 -9.67 0.61
CA ASP A 68 -5.14 -10.61 1.70
C ASP A 68 -6.19 -11.68 1.37
N GLY A 69 -6.49 -11.91 0.08
CA GLY A 69 -7.34 -13.02 -0.34
C GLY A 69 -6.94 -14.33 0.36
N PRO A 70 -7.83 -15.34 0.43
CA PRO A 70 -7.79 -16.46 1.38
C PRO A 70 -6.49 -17.30 1.41
N ASP A 71 -5.59 -17.05 0.46
CA ASP A 71 -4.26 -17.65 0.32
C ASP A 71 -3.19 -17.01 1.23
N SER A 72 -3.42 -15.81 1.80
CA SER A 72 -2.52 -15.17 2.78
C SER A 72 -2.70 -15.75 4.20
N GLN A 73 -2.87 -17.06 4.33
CA GLN A 73 -2.58 -17.72 5.60
C GLN A 73 -1.06 -17.90 5.67
N PRO A 74 -0.37 -17.40 6.72
CA PRO A 74 1.02 -17.75 6.91
C PRO A 74 1.05 -19.27 7.00
N THR A 75 1.74 -19.92 6.08
CA THR A 75 2.09 -21.33 6.23
C THR A 75 3.04 -21.37 7.40
N LEU A 76 2.48 -21.54 8.60
CA LEU A 76 3.20 -21.80 9.83
C LEU A 76 3.83 -23.19 9.63
N GLN A 77 5.08 -23.19 9.18
CA GLN A 77 5.97 -24.35 9.25
C GLN A 77 6.88 -24.22 10.46
#